data_AF-A0AAV0AUT8-F1
#
_entry.id   AF-A0AAV0AUT8-F1
#
_cell.length_a   1.000
_cell.length_b   1.000
_cell.length_c   1.000
_cell.angle_alpha   90.00
_cell.angle_beta   90.00
_cell.angle_gamma   90.00
#
_symmetry.space_group_name_H-M   'P 1'
#
loop_
_entity.id
_entity.type
_entity.pdbx_description
1 polymer ?
#
loop_
_entity_poly.entity_id
_entity_poly.type
_entity_poly.pdbx_seq_one_letter_code
_entity_poly.pdbx_strand_id
1 'polypeptide(L)'
;NPRNWILEPYQSRWASLSIRRFISHIYRALREALEDHHSLLIYSGGQTRKTSIQAISKTASYLRLSHQLGLLTGLGLNPGRITTEEFATNSLTNVLYSICHSINNYREQVTVVGQTVKSSRFRELHLQALRYPKVSFYYITTAPEE
;
A
#
# COMPACT_ATOMS: atom_id res chain seq x y z
N ASN A 1 7.90 0.53 -20.21
CA ASN A 1 9.32 0.86 -20.45
C ASN A 1 9.91 1.46 -19.17
N PRO A 2 10.99 0.91 -18.59
CA PRO A 2 11.62 1.45 -17.37
C PRO A 2 12.04 2.92 -17.44
N ARG A 3 12.32 3.45 -18.64
CA ARG A 3 12.66 4.87 -18.84
C ARG A 3 11.53 5.85 -18.48
N ASN A 4 10.30 5.34 -18.38
CA ASN A 4 9.12 6.15 -18.03
C ASN A 4 8.84 6.17 -16.52
N TRP A 5 9.73 5.61 -15.69
CA TRP A 5 9.55 5.49 -14.24
C TRP A 5 10.56 6.34 -13.48
N ILE A 6 10.05 7.04 -12.47
CA ILE A 6 10.90 7.73 -11.48
C ILE A 6 11.21 6.72 -10.39
N LEU A 7 12.41 6.14 -10.42
CA LEU A 7 12.88 5.11 -9.50
C LEU A 7 14.02 5.64 -8.62
N GLU A 8 14.10 5.12 -7.40
CA GLU A 8 15.24 5.35 -6.52
C GLU A 8 16.54 4.78 -7.11
N PRO A 9 17.72 5.31 -6.76
CA PRO A 9 18.98 4.77 -7.24
C PRO A 9 19.11 3.24 -7.06
N TYR A 10 18.70 2.71 -5.90
CA TYR A 10 18.73 1.26 -5.64
C TYR A 10 17.66 0.47 -6.42
N GLN A 11 16.54 1.10 -6.78
CA GLN A 11 15.48 0.50 -7.59
C GLN A 11 15.88 0.49 -9.07
N SER A 12 16.50 1.56 -9.54
CA SER A 12 16.98 1.71 -10.92
C SER A 12 18.02 0.66 -11.29
N ARG A 13 18.83 0.18 -10.33
CA ARG A 13 19.77 -0.95 -10.53
C ARG A 13 19.09 -2.22 -11.03
N TRP A 14 17.81 -2.40 -10.70
CA TRP A 14 16.99 -3.56 -11.09
C TRP A 14 15.61 -3.10 -11.58
N ALA A 15 15.58 -2.11 -12.47
CA ALA A 15 14.37 -1.36 -12.79
C ALA A 15 13.16 -2.23 -13.18
N SER A 16 13.35 -3.22 -14.05
CA SER A 16 12.27 -4.15 -14.45
C SER A 16 11.71 -4.94 -13.27
N LEU A 17 12.57 -5.41 -12.36
CA LEU A 17 12.16 -6.14 -11.16
C LEU A 17 11.46 -5.21 -10.17
N SER A 18 11.94 -3.98 -9.99
CA SER A 18 11.28 -2.97 -9.15
C SER A 18 9.88 -2.63 -9.66
N ILE A 19 9.72 -2.47 -10.97
CA ILE A 19 8.42 -2.22 -11.60
C ILE A 19 7.47 -3.40 -11.40
N ARG A 20 7.93 -4.63 -11.66
CA ARG A 20 7.14 -5.85 -11.39
C ARG A 20 6.71 -5.93 -9.93
N ARG A 21 7.59 -5.60 -8.99
CA ARG A 21 7.27 -5.56 -7.55
C ARG A 21 6.18 -4.56 -7.22
N PHE A 22 6.17 -3.36 -7.83
CA PHE A 22 5.10 -2.39 -7.60
C PHE A 22 3.76 -2.88 -8.14
N ILE A 23 3.75 -3.47 -9.34
CA ILE A 23 2.53 -4.02 -9.95
C ILE A 23 2.00 -5.20 -9.14
N SER A 24 2.86 -6.15 -8.75
CA SER A 24 2.50 -7.30 -7.91
C SER A 24 1.97 -6.83 -6.54
N HIS A 25 2.55 -5.79 -5.97
CA HIS A 25 2.07 -5.20 -4.72
C HIS A 25 0.65 -4.62 -4.85
N ILE A 26 0.38 -3.86 -5.92
CA ILE A 26 -0.95 -3.33 -6.22
C ILE A 26 -1.94 -4.48 -6.44
N TYR A 27 -1.56 -5.47 -7.25
CA TYR A 27 -2.41 -6.60 -7.58
C TYR A 27 -2.77 -7.42 -6.33
N ARG A 28 -1.79 -7.72 -5.46
CA ARG A 28 -2.05 -8.43 -4.21
C ARG A 28 -3.02 -7.64 -3.33
N ALA A 29 -2.82 -6.34 -3.17
CA ALA A 29 -3.72 -5.51 -2.36
C ALA A 29 -5.17 -5.46 -2.91
N LEU A 30 -5.32 -5.41 -4.23
CA LEU A 30 -6.64 -5.49 -4.86
C LEU A 30 -7.29 -6.86 -4.67
N ARG A 31 -6.52 -7.95 -4.80
CA ARG A 31 -7.01 -9.32 -4.54
C ARG A 31 -7.53 -9.46 -3.12
N GLU A 32 -6.78 -9.02 -2.11
CA GLU A 32 -7.26 -9.07 -0.72
C GLU A 32 -8.57 -8.31 -0.52
N ALA A 33 -8.69 -7.12 -1.13
CA ALA A 33 -9.91 -6.30 -1.03
C ALA A 33 -11.12 -6.92 -1.75
N LEU A 34 -10.91 -7.82 -2.71
CA LEU A 34 -11.97 -8.55 -3.40
C LEU A 34 -12.49 -9.73 -2.58
N GLU A 35 -11.59 -10.45 -1.89
CA GLU A 35 -11.97 -11.60 -1.06
C GLU A 35 -12.87 -11.20 0.11
N ASP A 36 -12.66 -10.00 0.69
CA ASP A 36 -13.53 -9.44 1.73
C ASP A 36 -14.34 -8.27 1.17
N HIS A 37 -15.63 -8.47 0.91
CA HIS A 37 -16.55 -7.45 0.39
C HIS A 37 -16.85 -6.29 1.35
N HIS A 38 -16.52 -6.42 2.64
CA HIS A 38 -16.69 -5.37 3.66
C HIS A 38 -15.42 -4.55 3.89
N SER A 39 -14.29 -4.97 3.32
CA SER A 39 -13.02 -4.25 3.43
C SER A 39 -13.03 -2.92 2.67
N LEU A 40 -12.22 -1.97 3.16
CA LEU A 40 -11.86 -0.72 2.49
C LEU A 40 -10.36 -0.78 2.17
N LEU A 41 -10.00 -0.72 0.89
CA LEU A 41 -8.60 -0.65 0.48
C LEU A 41 -8.09 0.78 0.64
N ILE A 42 -7.06 0.95 1.47
CA ILE A 42 -6.38 2.23 1.66
C ILE A 42 -4.94 2.09 1.15
N TYR A 43 -4.60 2.77 0.06
CA TYR A 43 -3.20 2.97 -0.28
C TYR A 43 -2.62 4.04 0.64
N SER A 44 -1.56 3.73 1.40
CA SER A 44 -1.00 4.65 2.40
C SER A 44 0.49 4.95 2.18
N GLY A 45 0.81 6.25 2.17
CA GLY A 45 2.15 6.75 1.88
C GLY A 45 2.17 8.13 1.20
N GLY A 46 2.62 9.12 1.95
CA GLY A 46 2.75 10.50 1.51
C GLY A 46 4.01 10.83 0.73
N GLN A 47 4.15 12.12 0.42
CA GLN A 47 5.32 12.68 -0.24
C GLN A 47 6.49 12.75 0.74
N THR A 48 7.44 11.83 0.60
CA THR A 48 8.65 11.80 1.44
C THR A 48 9.86 12.47 0.78
N ARG A 49 9.68 13.10 -0.40
CA ARG A 49 10.79 13.67 -1.18
C ARG A 49 10.48 15.07 -1.67
N LYS A 50 11.44 15.97 -1.46
CA LYS A 50 11.42 17.35 -1.94
C LYS A 50 11.68 17.46 -3.45
N THR A 51 12.27 16.44 -4.07
CA THR A 51 12.78 16.48 -5.46
C THR A 51 11.82 15.91 -6.51
N SER A 52 10.68 15.35 -6.12
CA SER A 52 9.66 14.99 -7.11
C SER A 52 9.03 16.28 -7.63
N ILE A 53 9.43 16.69 -8.84
CA ILE A 53 8.92 17.88 -9.56
C ILE A 53 7.38 17.89 -9.60
N GLN A 54 6.79 16.70 -9.63
CA GLN A 54 5.36 16.49 -9.42
C GLN A 54 5.17 16.17 -7.93
N ALA A 55 4.50 17.03 -7.17
CA ALA A 55 4.16 16.83 -5.75
C ALA A 55 3.13 15.70 -5.54
N ILE A 56 3.39 14.54 -6.14
CA ILE A 56 2.52 13.37 -6.13
C ILE A 56 3.00 12.45 -5.00
N SER A 57 2.09 12.08 -4.11
CA SER A 57 2.35 11.09 -3.07
C SER A 57 2.64 9.71 -3.67
N LYS A 58 3.28 8.83 -2.91
CA LYS A 58 3.48 7.42 -3.34
C LYS A 58 2.14 6.76 -3.61
N THR A 59 1.18 7.03 -2.75
CA THR A 59 -0.19 6.55 -2.81
C THR A 59 -0.92 7.00 -4.07
N ALA A 60 -0.87 8.29 -4.42
CA ALA A 60 -1.51 8.79 -5.65
C ALA A 60 -0.91 8.14 -6.90
N SER A 61 0.40 7.86 -6.88
CA SER A 61 1.07 7.11 -7.96
C SER A 61 0.56 5.67 -8.07
N TYR A 62 0.27 5.01 -6.95
CA TYR A 62 -0.30 3.66 -6.92
C TYR A 62 -1.72 3.62 -7.49
N LEU A 63 -2.59 4.53 -7.05
CA LEU A 63 -3.96 4.63 -7.55
C LEU A 63 -4.00 4.96 -9.06
N ARG A 64 -3.14 5.88 -9.52
CA ARG A 64 -3.01 6.18 -10.94
C ARG A 64 -2.57 4.96 -11.75
N LEU A 65 -1.58 4.22 -11.26
CA LEU A 65 -1.08 3.02 -11.93
C LEU A 65 -2.14 1.92 -11.99
N SER A 66 -2.87 1.67 -10.90
CA SER A 66 -3.95 0.66 -10.89
C SER A 66 -5.06 1.00 -11.89
N HIS A 67 -5.41 2.29 -12.02
CA HIS A 67 -6.36 2.76 -13.02
C HIS A 67 -5.81 2.61 -14.45
N GLN A 68 -4.56 3.02 -14.71
CA GLN A 68 -3.94 2.93 -16.04
C GLN A 68 -3.79 1.49 -16.53
N LEU A 69 -3.60 0.54 -15.62
CA LEU A 69 -3.52 -0.89 -15.93
C LEU A 69 -4.91 -1.55 -16.07
N GLY A 70 -6.01 -0.81 -15.89
CA GLY A 70 -7.37 -1.35 -15.94
C GLY A 70 -7.66 -2.37 -14.83
N LEU A 71 -6.87 -2.40 -13.76
CA LEU A 71 -7.00 -3.41 -12.70
C LEU A 71 -8.28 -3.22 -11.90
N LEU A 72 -8.71 -1.97 -11.69
CA LEU A 72 -9.89 -1.67 -10.88
C LEU A 72 -11.17 -2.19 -11.54
N THR A 73 -11.35 -1.86 -12.82
CA THR A 73 -12.49 -2.31 -13.62
C THR A 73 -12.40 -3.79 -13.96
N GLY A 74 -11.21 -4.27 -14.37
CA GLY A 74 -10.99 -5.66 -14.75
C GLY A 74 -11.20 -6.66 -13.62
N LEU A 75 -10.97 -6.25 -12.36
CA LEU A 75 -11.20 -7.09 -11.18
C LEU A 75 -12.59 -6.91 -10.55
N GLY A 76 -13.40 -5.96 -11.02
CA GLY A 76 -14.75 -5.71 -10.50
C GLY A 76 -14.79 -5.10 -9.09
N LEU A 77 -13.71 -4.45 -8.63
CA LEU A 77 -13.69 -3.82 -7.31
C LEU A 77 -14.44 -2.48 -7.36
N ASN A 78 -15.41 -2.29 -6.47
CA ASN A 78 -16.16 -1.03 -6.38
C ASN A 78 -15.20 0.14 -6.07
N PRO A 79 -15.11 1.19 -6.91
CA PRO A 79 -14.24 2.34 -6.67
C PRO A 79 -14.50 3.04 -5.33
N GLY A 80 -15.73 3.00 -4.80
CA GLY A 80 -16.08 3.54 -3.48
C GLY A 80 -15.47 2.77 -2.30
N ARG A 81 -14.81 1.64 -2.56
CA ARG A 81 -14.08 0.81 -1.58
C ARG A 81 -12.56 0.96 -1.70
N ILE A 82 -12.10 1.98 -2.41
CA ILE A 82 -10.68 2.29 -2.57
C ILE A 82 -10.48 3.77 -2.25
N THR A 83 -9.50 4.06 -1.41
CA THR A 83 -9.15 5.42 -1.04
C THR A 83 -7.64 5.57 -0.84
N THR A 84 -7.20 6.81 -0.67
CA THR A 84 -5.81 7.20 -0.50
C THR A 84 -5.58 7.84 0.87
N GLU A 85 -4.46 7.50 1.50
CA GLU A 85 -3.89 8.19 2.64
C GLU A 85 -2.51 8.72 2.22
N GLU A 86 -2.36 10.04 2.19
CA GLU A 86 -1.26 10.74 1.51
C GLU A 86 -0.36 11.56 2.45
N PHE A 87 -0.53 11.44 3.76
CA PHE A 87 0.23 12.17 4.78
C PHE A 87 1.28 11.30 5.48
N ALA A 88 1.15 9.98 5.47
CA ALA A 88 2.08 9.11 6.18
C ALA A 88 3.49 9.18 5.60
N THR A 89 4.47 9.55 6.43
CA THR A 89 5.88 9.70 6.00
C THR A 89 6.73 8.47 6.33
N ASN A 90 6.22 7.59 7.19
CA ASN A 90 6.90 6.37 7.60
C ASN A 90 5.89 5.23 7.85
N SER A 91 6.41 4.00 7.99
CA SER A 91 5.56 2.81 8.11
C SER A 91 4.71 2.74 9.39
N LEU A 92 5.05 3.46 10.47
CA LEU A 92 4.20 3.54 11.66
C LEU A 92 2.98 4.42 11.37
N THR A 93 3.22 5.61 10.82
CA THR A 93 2.17 6.55 10.42
C THR A 93 1.27 5.98 9.32
N ASN A 94 1.79 5.09 8.46
CA ASN A 94 0.95 4.41 7.47
C ASN A 94 -0.23 3.67 8.13
N VAL A 95 0.05 2.93 9.22
CA VAL A 95 -0.98 2.17 9.95
C VAL A 95 -1.90 3.12 10.71
N LEU A 96 -1.31 4.04 11.48
CA LEU A 96 -2.07 4.97 12.31
C LEU A 96 -3.05 5.81 11.47
N TYR A 97 -2.57 6.43 10.39
CA TYR A 97 -3.41 7.32 9.58
C TYR A 97 -4.46 6.54 8.79
N SER A 98 -4.16 5.31 8.36
CA SER A 98 -5.17 4.42 7.75
C SER A 98 -6.28 4.06 8.73
N ILE A 99 -5.93 3.73 9.98
CA ILE A 99 -6.92 3.48 11.04
C ILE A 99 -7.75 4.74 11.28
N CYS A 100 -7.12 5.92 11.41
CA CYS A 100 -7.81 7.18 11.62
C CYS A 100 -8.78 7.52 10.47
N HIS A 101 -8.38 7.27 9.22
CA HIS A 101 -9.23 7.46 8.05
C HIS A 101 -10.48 6.55 8.09
N SER A 102 -10.36 5.38 8.71
CA SER A 102 -11.45 4.41 8.84
C SER A 102 -12.38 4.61 10.04
N ILE A 103 -12.16 5.61 10.91
CA ILE A 103 -12.89 5.77 12.20
C ILE A 103 -14.41 5.91 12.00
N ASN A 104 -14.86 6.60 10.95
CA ASN A 104 -16.29 6.73 10.64
C ASN A 104 -16.96 5.39 10.26
N ASN A 105 -16.16 4.34 10.03
CA ASN A 105 -16.57 3.00 9.61
C ASN A 105 -15.77 1.93 10.38
N TYR A 106 -15.56 2.12 11.69
CA TYR A 106 -14.70 1.32 12.57
C TYR A 106 -14.58 -0.14 12.10
N ARG A 107 -13.38 -0.55 11.69
CA ARG A 107 -13.07 -1.90 11.26
C ARG A 107 -12.36 -2.63 12.39
N GLU A 108 -12.86 -3.81 12.74
CA GLU A 108 -12.30 -4.65 13.80
C GLU A 108 -10.94 -5.25 13.43
N GLN A 109 -10.55 -5.20 12.15
CA GLN A 109 -9.36 -5.83 11.62
C GLN A 109 -8.60 -4.92 10.65
N VAL A 110 -7.27 -4.98 10.70
CA VAL A 110 -6.35 -4.28 9.80
C VAL A 110 -5.43 -5.29 9.13
N THR A 111 -5.48 -5.34 7.81
CA THR A 111 -4.58 -6.15 6.98
C THR A 111 -3.61 -5.25 6.23
N VAL A 112 -2.31 -5.43 6.47
CA VAL A 112 -1.26 -4.73 5.73
C VAL A 112 -0.69 -5.64 4.66
N VAL A 113 -0.78 -5.21 3.41
CA VAL A 113 -0.02 -5.80 2.31
C VAL A 113 1.30 -5.04 2.20
N GLY A 114 2.43 -5.75 2.23
CA GLY A 114 3.74 -5.11 2.20
C GLY A 114 4.89 -6.03 1.89
N GLN A 115 6.11 -5.48 1.90
CA GLN A 115 7.33 -6.24 1.61
C GLN A 115 7.69 -7.17 2.79
N THR A 116 8.18 -8.37 2.50
CA THR A 116 8.56 -9.39 3.49
C THR A 116 9.50 -8.85 4.57
N VAL A 117 10.54 -8.10 4.16
CA VAL A 117 11.56 -7.55 5.07
C VAL A 117 11.00 -6.59 6.13
N LYS A 118 9.77 -6.09 5.97
CA LYS A 118 9.13 -5.18 6.92
C LYS A 118 8.16 -5.89 7.87
N SER A 119 7.83 -7.16 7.63
CA SER A 119 6.78 -7.89 8.38
C SER A 119 7.02 -7.87 9.89
N SER A 120 8.21 -8.28 10.35
CA SER A 120 8.57 -8.30 11.78
C SER A 120 8.43 -6.92 12.41
N ARG A 121 8.91 -5.86 11.74
CA ARG A 121 8.80 -4.50 12.26
C ARG A 121 7.34 -4.05 12.49
N PHE A 122 6.41 -4.42 11.60
CA PHE A 122 5.00 -4.10 11.80
C PHE A 122 4.44 -4.84 13.02
N ARG A 123 4.65 -6.16 13.08
CA ARG A 123 4.07 -7.02 14.13
C ARG A 123 4.67 -6.77 15.52
N GLU A 124 5.98 -6.53 15.58
CA GLU A 124 6.73 -6.47 16.83
C GLU A 124 6.88 -5.04 17.34
N LEU A 125 7.08 -4.04 16.47
CA LEU A 125 7.33 -2.67 16.91
C LEU A 125 6.10 -1.78 16.73
N HIS A 126 5.49 -1.76 15.54
CA HIS A 126 4.40 -0.81 15.26
C HIS A 126 3.13 -1.12 16.06
N LEU A 127 2.73 -2.38 16.16
CA LEU A 127 1.55 -2.75 16.96
C LEU A 127 1.74 -2.44 18.44
N GLN A 128 2.94 -2.65 18.97
CA GLN A 128 3.25 -2.30 20.36
C GLN A 128 3.17 -0.79 20.58
N ALA A 129 3.77 -0.01 19.68
CA ALA A 129 3.76 1.45 19.76
C ALA A 129 2.33 2.02 19.68
N LEU A 130 1.47 1.43 18.85
CA LEU A 130 0.06 1.84 18.68
C LEU A 130 -0.88 1.25 19.73
N ARG A 131 -0.39 0.34 20.59
CA ARG A 131 -1.23 -0.47 21.51
C ARG A 131 -2.39 -1.17 20.79
N TYR A 132 -2.17 -1.57 19.55
CA TYR A 132 -3.20 -2.19 18.72
C TYR A 132 -3.32 -3.69 19.05
N PRO A 133 -4.53 -4.25 19.21
CA PRO A 133 -4.71 -5.67 19.52
C PRO A 133 -4.12 -6.57 18.43
N LYS A 134 -3.27 -7.53 18.82
CA LYS A 134 -2.61 -8.44 17.87
C LYS A 134 -3.59 -9.33 17.10
N VAL A 135 -4.69 -9.74 17.74
CA VAL A 135 -5.72 -10.60 17.13
C VAL A 135 -6.45 -9.93 15.95
N SER A 136 -6.38 -8.60 15.88
CA SER A 136 -7.01 -7.78 14.86
C SER A 136 -6.06 -7.36 13.74
N PHE A 137 -4.81 -7.85 13.71
CA PHE A 137 -3.82 -7.40 12.74
C PHE A 137 -3.20 -8.53 11.93
N TYR A 138 -3.22 -8.37 10.60
CA TYR A 138 -2.64 -9.30 9.64
C TYR A 138 -1.59 -8.58 8.77
N TYR A 139 -0.51 -9.28 8.44
CA TYR A 139 0.50 -8.79 7.51
C TYR A 139 0.73 -9.80 6.40
N ILE A 140 0.37 -9.42 5.19
CA ILE A 140 0.49 -10.23 3.97
C ILE A 140 1.72 -9.76 3.20
N THR A 141 2.59 -10.72 2.92
CA THR A 141 3.82 -10.45 2.20
C THR A 141 3.58 -10.48 0.69
N THR A 142 4.11 -9.48 0.02
CA THR A 142 4.35 -9.54 -1.42
C THR A 142 5.63 -10.34 -1.61
N ALA A 143 5.49 -11.63 -1.88
CA ALA A 143 6.64 -12.45 -2.25
C ALA A 143 7.28 -11.82 -3.51
N PRO A 144 8.62 -11.90 -3.67
CA PRO A 144 9.15 -11.85 -5.01
C PRO A 144 8.57 -13.07 -5.75
N GLU A 145 7.81 -12.85 -6.82
CA GLU A 145 7.68 -13.88 -7.84
C GLU A 145 9.11 -14.21 -8.29
N GLU A 146 9.48 -15.50 -8.20
CA GLU A 146 10.76 -16.04 -8.69
C GLU A 146 10.93 -15.78 -10.19
#